data_AF-A0A328X4V9-F1
#
_entry.id   AF-A0A328X4V9-F1
#
_cell.length_a   1.000
_cell.length_b   1.000
_cell.length_c   1.000
_cell.angle_alpha   90.00
_cell.angle_beta   90.00
_cell.angle_gamma   90.00
#
_symmetry.space_group_name_H-M   'P 1'
#
loop_
_entity.id
_entity.type
_entity.pdbx_description
1 polymer ?
#
loop_
_entity_poly.entity_id
_entity_poly.type
_entity_poly.pdbx_seq_one_letter_code
_entity_poly.pdbx_strand_id
1 'polypeptide(L)'
;MKVKTILVSQPEPKVENSPYFELIQKHKVKIDFRPFIHVEGVPVKDIRSQKIDLNNFTAIILTSRNSVDHFFRVAEEMRYKVPEDLKYFCQSEAVAFYLQKYVVYRKRKIYVGQKDFVELSPLIKKYKEEKFLLPSSDQLNFDIPQTLDGLKVNWTQGIFYKTVMSDLTDLADVYYDVLAFFSPTGIKSLFKNFPDFQQNETRIAVFGSTTQKEAVDHGLRVDIMAPSPEAPSMTMALEKYIAKTNKDK
;
A
#
# COMPACT_ATOMS: atom_id res chain seq x y z
N MET A 1 9.08 6.28 -30.66
CA MET A 1 10.04 5.17 -30.59
C MET A 1 9.27 3.91 -30.20
N LYS A 2 9.69 2.70 -30.62
CA LYS A 2 9.01 1.46 -30.18
C LYS A 2 9.25 1.23 -28.70
N VAL A 3 8.25 0.76 -27.96
CA VAL A 3 8.40 0.34 -26.58
C VAL A 3 9.01 -1.06 -26.54
N LYS A 4 10.15 -1.18 -25.86
CA LYS A 4 10.91 -2.42 -25.64
C LYS A 4 11.17 -2.68 -24.17
N THR A 5 11.38 -1.65 -23.34
CA THR A 5 11.69 -1.79 -21.91
C THR A 5 10.70 -1.05 -21.02
N ILE A 6 10.25 -1.71 -19.96
CA ILE A 6 9.32 -1.14 -18.97
C ILE A 6 9.89 -1.39 -17.58
N LEU A 7 9.98 -0.35 -16.75
CA LEU A 7 10.26 -0.49 -15.32
C LEU A 7 8.98 -0.29 -14.53
N VAL A 8 8.59 -1.29 -13.76
CA VAL A 8 7.40 -1.24 -12.89
C VAL A 8 7.86 -0.96 -11.46
N SER A 9 7.36 0.12 -10.86
CA SER A 9 7.82 0.61 -9.55
C SER A 9 7.35 -0.23 -8.34
N GLN A 10 6.90 -1.46 -8.57
CA GLN A 10 6.33 -2.38 -7.60
C GLN A 10 7.15 -3.69 -7.53
N PRO A 11 6.99 -4.50 -6.47
CA PRO A 11 7.57 -5.84 -6.43
C PRO A 11 7.11 -6.73 -7.58
N GLU A 12 7.95 -7.68 -7.94
CA GLU A 12 7.61 -8.69 -8.93
C GLU A 12 6.37 -9.50 -8.45
N PRO A 13 5.36 -9.68 -9.30
CA PRO A 13 4.20 -10.51 -8.99
C PRO A 13 4.63 -11.95 -8.65
N LYS A 14 4.14 -12.47 -7.52
CA LYS A 14 4.41 -13.86 -7.09
C LYS A 14 3.54 -14.92 -7.77
N VAL A 15 2.54 -14.49 -8.54
CA VAL A 15 1.58 -15.39 -9.20
C VAL A 15 2.04 -15.67 -10.62
N GLU A 16 2.09 -16.96 -10.99
CA GLU A 16 2.55 -17.41 -12.32
C GLU A 16 1.68 -16.85 -13.46
N ASN A 17 0.40 -16.58 -13.21
CA ASN A 17 -0.54 -16.04 -14.20
C ASN A 17 -0.68 -14.50 -14.10
N SER A 18 0.42 -13.80 -13.79
CA SER A 18 0.40 -12.34 -13.77
C SER A 18 0.14 -11.78 -15.18
N PRO A 19 -0.76 -10.78 -15.34
CA PRO A 19 -0.99 -10.15 -16.65
C PRO A 19 0.25 -9.45 -17.22
N TYR A 20 1.27 -9.19 -16.40
CA TYR A 20 2.57 -8.71 -16.89
C TYR A 20 3.34 -9.77 -17.69
N PHE A 21 3.22 -11.06 -17.35
CA PHE A 21 3.87 -12.12 -18.11
C PHE A 21 3.22 -12.30 -19.49
N GLU A 22 1.90 -12.15 -19.58
CA GLU A 22 1.20 -12.13 -20.87
C GLU A 22 1.66 -10.96 -21.75
N LEU A 23 1.84 -9.76 -21.18
CA LEU A 23 2.39 -8.60 -21.88
C LEU A 23 3.78 -8.86 -22.47
N ILE A 24 4.67 -9.45 -21.67
CA ILE A 24 6.04 -9.82 -22.09
C ILE A 24 5.98 -10.74 -23.31
N GLN A 25 5.17 -11.81 -23.24
CA GLN A 25 5.06 -12.80 -24.31
C GLN A 25 4.44 -12.22 -25.59
N LYS A 26 3.31 -11.50 -25.44
CA LYS A 26 2.52 -11.00 -26.57
C LYS A 26 3.25 -9.89 -27.34
N HIS A 27 3.88 -8.96 -26.61
CA HIS A 27 4.50 -7.77 -27.21
C HIS A 27 6.02 -7.84 -27.30
N LYS A 28 6.64 -8.91 -26.79
CA LYS A 28 8.10 -9.11 -26.78
C LYS A 28 8.85 -7.94 -26.12
N VAL A 29 8.27 -7.40 -25.04
CA VAL A 29 8.86 -6.33 -24.23
C VAL A 29 9.56 -6.91 -23.01
N LYS A 30 10.66 -6.29 -22.58
CA LYS A 30 11.29 -6.56 -21.29
C LYS A 30 10.58 -5.75 -20.20
N ILE A 31 10.18 -6.42 -19.12
CA ILE A 31 9.62 -5.76 -17.94
C ILE A 31 10.49 -6.11 -16.75
N ASP A 32 11.04 -5.08 -16.10
CA ASP A 32 11.76 -5.22 -14.84
C ASP A 32 10.88 -4.69 -13.70
N PHE A 33 10.98 -5.31 -12.53
CA PHE A 33 10.23 -4.92 -11.33
C PHE A 33 11.20 -4.41 -10.28
N ARG A 34 11.02 -3.15 -9.87
CA ARG A 34 11.82 -2.54 -8.81
C ARG A 34 10.91 -1.81 -7.85
N PRO A 35 10.81 -2.23 -6.58
CA PRO A 35 10.03 -1.50 -5.59
C PRO A 35 10.67 -0.15 -5.27
N PHE A 36 10.02 0.94 -5.68
CA PHE A 36 10.48 2.30 -5.35
C PHE A 36 10.14 2.66 -3.90
N ILE A 37 9.19 1.94 -3.31
CA ILE A 37 8.82 2.08 -1.91
C ILE A 37 8.77 0.71 -1.26
N HIS A 38 8.99 0.67 0.04
CA HIS A 38 8.75 -0.51 0.85
C HIS A 38 8.13 -0.12 2.19
N VAL A 39 7.64 -1.12 2.91
CA VAL A 39 7.08 -0.94 4.24
C VAL A 39 8.14 -1.34 5.25
N GLU A 40 8.43 -0.43 6.17
CA GLU A 40 9.38 -0.64 7.27
C GLU A 40 8.64 -0.59 8.61
N GLY A 41 8.95 -1.52 9.50
CA GLY A 41 8.41 -1.52 10.85
C GLY A 41 9.01 -0.41 11.70
N VAL A 42 8.18 0.33 12.43
CA VAL A 42 8.67 1.32 13.39
C VAL A 42 9.28 0.59 14.60
N PRO A 43 10.50 0.96 15.05
CA PRO A 43 11.12 0.36 16.23
C PRO A 43 10.29 0.56 17.49
N VAL A 44 10.29 -0.41 18.43
CA VAL A 44 9.59 -0.31 19.72
C VAL A 44 9.90 0.98 20.46
N LYS A 45 11.15 1.46 20.41
CA LYS A 45 11.57 2.71 21.04
C LYS A 45 10.73 3.91 20.58
N ASP A 46 10.44 3.98 19.29
CA ASP A 46 9.68 5.06 18.66
C ASP A 46 8.17 4.86 18.79
N ILE A 47 7.71 3.63 19.07
CA ILE A 47 6.32 3.37 19.46
C ILE A 47 6.09 3.79 20.91
N ARG A 48 7.06 3.55 21.80
CA ARG A 48 7.01 4.01 23.19
C ARG A 48 6.99 5.54 23.30
N SER A 49 7.66 6.25 22.40
CA SER A 49 7.61 7.72 22.38
C SER A 49 6.23 8.28 21.99
N GLN A 50 5.40 7.48 21.31
CA GLN A 50 3.99 7.79 21.05
C GLN A 50 3.10 7.59 22.29
N LYS A 51 3.67 7.22 23.45
CA LYS A 51 2.96 6.95 24.71
C LYS A 51 1.93 5.82 24.61
N ILE A 52 2.20 4.85 23.74
CA ILE A 52 1.37 3.67 23.53
C ILE A 52 1.84 2.57 24.48
N ASP A 53 0.98 2.21 25.42
CA ASP A 53 1.10 0.98 26.22
C ASP A 53 -0.04 0.04 25.79
N LEU A 54 0.34 -1.13 25.25
CA LEU A 54 -0.61 -2.12 24.74
C LEU A 54 -1.59 -2.63 25.82
N ASN A 55 -1.23 -2.54 27.10
CA ASN A 55 -2.12 -2.92 28.20
C ASN A 55 -3.31 -1.97 28.39
N ASN A 56 -3.24 -0.76 27.82
CA ASN A 56 -4.32 0.23 27.94
C ASN A 56 -5.45 0.03 26.92
N PHE A 57 -5.29 -0.88 25.97
CA PHE A 57 -6.23 -1.10 24.88
C PHE A 57 -6.95 -2.44 25.03
N THR A 58 -8.25 -2.43 24.73
CA THR A 58 -9.12 -3.60 24.85
C THR A 58 -9.66 -4.06 23.49
N ALA A 59 -9.45 -3.26 22.45
CA ALA A 59 -9.81 -3.55 21.07
C ALA A 59 -8.72 -3.08 20.10
N ILE A 60 -8.42 -3.89 19.08
CA ILE A 60 -7.46 -3.58 18.02
C ILE A 60 -8.22 -3.48 16.69
N ILE A 61 -8.04 -2.38 15.97
CA ILE A 61 -8.58 -2.17 14.63
C ILE A 61 -7.50 -2.53 13.61
N LEU A 62 -7.79 -3.47 12.71
CA LEU A 62 -6.85 -4.02 11.74
C LEU A 62 -7.35 -3.73 10.33
N THR A 63 -6.64 -2.87 9.60
CA THR A 63 -7.04 -2.38 8.28
C THR A 63 -6.31 -3.05 7.13
N SER A 64 -5.23 -3.77 7.40
CA SER A 64 -4.40 -4.41 6.38
C SER A 64 -3.56 -5.56 6.96
N ARG A 65 -2.92 -6.33 6.08
CA ARG A 65 -1.92 -7.35 6.49
C ARG A 65 -0.75 -6.73 7.26
N ASN A 66 -0.27 -5.56 6.83
CA ASN A 66 0.80 -4.83 7.54
C ASN A 66 0.36 -4.42 8.96
N SER A 67 -0.89 -3.99 9.13
CA SER A 67 -1.46 -3.68 10.45
C SER A 67 -1.43 -4.90 11.37
N VAL A 68 -1.79 -6.08 10.85
CA VAL A 68 -1.70 -7.37 11.57
C VAL A 68 -0.24 -7.69 11.91
N ASP A 69 0.63 -7.77 10.90
CA ASP A 69 2.03 -8.19 11.05
C ASP A 69 2.75 -7.31 12.07
N HIS A 70 2.60 -5.99 11.96
CA HIS A 70 3.30 -5.06 12.82
C HIS A 70 2.69 -4.93 14.22
N PHE A 71 1.38 -5.13 14.39
CA PHE A 71 0.81 -5.25 15.74
C PHE A 71 1.43 -6.43 16.49
N PHE A 72 1.46 -7.62 15.89
CA PHE A 72 2.00 -8.81 16.54
C PHE A 72 3.52 -8.77 16.71
N ARG A 73 4.26 -8.22 15.73
CA ARG A 73 5.70 -7.95 15.87
C ARG A 73 5.98 -7.10 17.11
N VAL A 74 5.27 -5.99 17.27
CA VAL A 74 5.47 -5.07 18.39
C VAL A 74 5.01 -5.69 19.70
N ALA A 75 3.90 -6.45 19.70
CA ALA A 75 3.47 -7.19 20.88
C ALA A 75 4.54 -8.18 21.36
N GLU A 76 5.15 -8.92 20.43
CA GLU A 76 6.25 -9.85 20.73
C GLU A 76 7.50 -9.12 21.25
N GLU A 77 7.96 -8.09 20.55
CA GLU A 77 9.14 -7.30 20.94
C GLU A 77 8.95 -6.59 22.29
N MET A 78 7.72 -6.17 22.62
CA MET A 78 7.35 -5.60 23.93
C MET A 78 7.08 -6.65 25.01
N ARG A 79 7.13 -7.95 24.68
CA ARG A 79 6.73 -9.07 25.56
C ARG A 79 5.31 -8.93 26.10
N TYR A 80 4.42 -8.31 25.31
CA TYR A 80 3.01 -8.17 25.64
C TYR A 80 2.28 -9.49 25.42
N LYS A 81 1.74 -10.05 26.52
CA LYS A 81 0.92 -11.25 26.46
C LYS A 81 -0.49 -10.89 26.00
N VAL A 82 -0.79 -11.15 24.72
CA VAL A 82 -2.08 -10.87 24.08
C VAL A 82 -3.25 -11.56 24.83
N PRO A 83 -4.12 -10.80 25.51
CA PRO A 83 -5.22 -11.34 26.32
C PRO A 83 -6.24 -12.13 25.48
N GLU A 84 -6.80 -13.22 26.02
CA GLU A 84 -7.80 -14.05 25.32
C GLU A 84 -9.06 -13.27 24.92
N ASP A 85 -9.42 -12.28 25.72
CA ASP A 85 -10.60 -11.44 25.55
C ASP A 85 -10.37 -10.17 24.70
N LEU A 86 -9.14 -9.95 24.21
CA LEU A 86 -8.81 -8.85 23.29
C LEU A 86 -9.66 -8.98 22.01
N LYS A 87 -10.30 -7.86 21.64
CA LYS A 87 -11.19 -7.79 20.47
C LYS A 87 -10.44 -7.34 19.23
N TYR A 88 -10.71 -7.96 18.09
CA TYR A 88 -10.16 -7.58 16.80
C TYR A 88 -11.27 -7.10 15.88
N PHE A 89 -11.10 -5.91 15.30
CA PHE A 89 -11.98 -5.34 14.31
C PHE A 89 -11.24 -5.30 12.97
N CYS A 90 -11.51 -6.30 12.14
CA CYS A 90 -10.86 -6.46 10.84
C CYS A 90 -11.70 -5.77 9.78
N GLN A 91 -11.11 -4.85 9.03
CA GLN A 91 -11.81 -4.09 7.99
C GLN A 91 -12.48 -4.98 6.93
N SER A 92 -11.90 -6.13 6.62
CA SER A 92 -12.43 -7.08 5.62
C SER A 92 -12.16 -8.52 6.01
N GLU A 93 -12.87 -9.44 5.34
CA GLU A 93 -12.63 -10.89 5.45
C GLU A 93 -11.19 -11.27 5.11
N ALA A 94 -10.57 -10.61 4.13
CA ALA A 94 -9.19 -10.87 3.76
C ALA A 94 -8.20 -10.56 4.90
N VAL A 95 -8.46 -9.51 5.69
CA VAL A 95 -7.67 -9.18 6.89
C VAL A 95 -7.96 -10.18 8.02
N ALA A 96 -9.22 -10.53 8.24
CA ALA A 96 -9.61 -11.50 9.25
C ALA A 96 -9.05 -12.91 8.99
N PHE A 97 -9.03 -13.34 7.72
CA PHE A 97 -8.40 -14.57 7.29
C PHE A 97 -6.89 -14.53 7.54
N TYR A 98 -6.24 -13.42 7.21
CA TYR A 98 -4.80 -13.26 7.43
C TYR A 98 -4.41 -13.27 8.92
N LEU A 99 -5.26 -12.69 9.79
CA LEU A 99 -5.11 -12.71 11.24
C LEU A 99 -4.99 -14.13 11.83
N GLN A 100 -5.54 -15.15 11.17
CA GLN A 100 -5.47 -16.55 11.62
C GLN A 100 -4.04 -17.10 11.74
N LYS A 101 -3.07 -16.47 11.07
CA LYS A 101 -1.64 -16.82 11.23
C LYS A 101 -1.12 -16.55 12.64
N TYR A 102 -1.72 -15.59 13.34
CA TYR A 102 -1.25 -15.09 14.63
C TYR A 102 -2.10 -15.56 15.81
N VAL A 103 -3.38 -15.89 15.55
CA VAL A 103 -4.31 -16.28 16.61
C VAL A 103 -5.14 -17.49 16.23
N VAL A 104 -5.50 -18.29 17.23
CA VAL A 104 -6.49 -19.37 17.07
C VAL A 104 -7.88 -18.75 16.92
N TYR A 105 -8.36 -18.63 15.68
CA TYR A 105 -9.56 -17.88 15.30
C TYR A 105 -10.77 -18.12 16.22
N ARG A 106 -11.13 -19.39 16.47
CA ARG A 106 -12.29 -19.79 17.30
C ARG A 106 -12.21 -19.37 18.78
N LYS A 107 -11.03 -19.01 19.27
CA LYS A 107 -10.80 -18.59 20.67
C LYS A 107 -10.81 -17.07 20.83
N ARG A 108 -11.01 -16.30 19.77
CA ARG A 108 -10.87 -14.83 19.78
C ARG A 108 -12.18 -14.15 19.38
N LYS A 109 -12.37 -12.93 19.89
CA LYS A 109 -13.48 -12.05 19.51
C LYS A 109 -13.09 -11.26 18.27
N ILE A 110 -13.55 -11.72 17.11
CA ILE A 110 -13.21 -11.12 15.80
C ILE A 110 -14.49 -10.58 15.17
N TYR A 111 -14.46 -9.31 14.78
CA TYR A 111 -15.55 -8.59 14.11
C TYR A 111 -15.04 -8.16 12.74
N VAL A 112 -15.84 -8.38 11.70
CA VAL A 112 -15.37 -8.28 10.31
C VAL A 112 -16.28 -7.34 9.53
N GLY A 113 -15.70 -6.29 8.94
CA GLY A 113 -16.35 -5.42 7.95
C GLY A 113 -16.38 -6.08 6.57
N GLN A 114 -16.97 -5.43 5.56
CA GLN A 114 -17.04 -6.02 4.21
C GLN A 114 -15.82 -5.57 3.38
N LYS A 115 -15.65 -4.26 3.20
CA LYS A 115 -14.59 -3.68 2.39
C LYS A 115 -14.20 -2.26 2.83
N ASP A 116 -15.16 -1.36 2.93
CA ASP A 116 -14.91 0.05 3.23
C ASP A 116 -14.87 0.28 4.74
N PHE A 117 -14.02 1.19 5.22
CA PHE A 117 -13.82 1.35 6.66
C PHE A 117 -15.10 1.73 7.40
N VAL A 118 -15.95 2.55 6.79
CA VAL A 118 -17.24 2.99 7.35
C VAL A 118 -18.17 1.81 7.70
N GLU A 119 -18.02 0.67 7.04
CA GLU A 119 -18.84 -0.53 7.30
C GLU A 119 -18.50 -1.19 8.64
N LEU A 120 -17.37 -0.85 9.27
CA LEU A 120 -17.09 -1.23 10.66
C LEU A 120 -17.95 -0.47 11.67
N SER A 121 -18.59 0.64 11.27
CA SER A 121 -19.33 1.53 12.18
C SER A 121 -20.37 0.82 13.05
N PRO A 122 -21.25 -0.07 12.52
CA PRO A 122 -22.24 -0.75 13.36
C PRO A 122 -21.59 -1.67 14.41
N LEU A 123 -20.47 -2.30 14.04
CA LEU A 123 -19.72 -3.19 14.92
C LEU A 123 -19.02 -2.38 16.02
N ILE A 124 -18.30 -1.32 15.66
CA ILE A 124 -17.60 -0.44 16.60
C ILE A 124 -18.59 0.23 17.56
N LYS A 125 -19.73 0.71 17.07
CA LYS A 125 -20.77 1.36 17.87
C LYS A 125 -21.34 0.45 18.97
N LYS A 126 -21.42 -0.87 18.72
CA LYS A 126 -21.83 -1.86 19.72
C LYS A 126 -20.84 -1.98 20.89
N TYR A 127 -19.59 -1.57 20.68
CA TYR A 127 -18.49 -1.67 21.65
C TYR A 127 -17.87 -0.30 21.95
N LYS A 128 -18.68 0.76 22.01
CA LYS A 128 -18.23 2.15 22.19
C LYS A 128 -17.42 2.43 23.46
N GLU A 129 -17.57 1.58 24.49
CA GLU A 129 -16.85 1.68 25.77
C GLU A 129 -15.43 1.08 25.73
N GLU A 130 -15.08 0.38 24.65
CA GLU A 130 -13.73 -0.16 24.47
C GLU A 130 -12.71 0.94 24.19
N LYS A 131 -11.44 0.66 24.49
CA LYS A 131 -10.30 1.49 24.14
C LYS A 131 -9.64 0.91 22.91
N PHE A 132 -9.81 1.58 21.77
CA PHE A 132 -9.37 1.10 20.47
C PHE A 132 -7.93 1.55 20.16
N LEU A 133 -7.06 0.60 19.81
CA LEU A 133 -5.79 0.90 19.15
C LEU A 133 -5.94 0.63 17.66
N LEU A 134 -5.45 1.54 16.83
CA LEU A 134 -5.32 1.36 15.39
C LEU A 134 -3.82 1.32 15.03
N PRO A 135 -3.20 0.13 14.94
CA PRO A 135 -1.86 -0.03 14.39
C PRO A 135 -1.89 0.30 12.89
N SER A 136 -1.32 1.43 12.50
CA SER A 136 -1.38 1.95 11.14
C SER A 136 -0.02 2.37 10.62
N SER A 137 -0.01 2.79 9.34
CA SER A 137 1.09 3.58 8.80
C SER A 137 1.03 5.02 9.31
N ASP A 138 2.06 5.81 9.01
CA ASP A 138 2.09 7.26 9.19
C ASP A 138 1.12 7.99 8.24
N GLN A 139 0.69 7.31 7.17
CA GLN A 139 -0.35 7.76 6.25
C GLN A 139 -1.65 7.00 6.53
N LEU A 140 -2.70 7.73 6.87
CA LEU A 140 -4.02 7.19 7.16
C LEU A 140 -5.03 7.74 6.16
N ASN A 141 -5.93 6.88 5.65
CA ASN A 141 -7.04 7.35 4.84
C ASN A 141 -7.96 8.24 5.69
N PHE A 142 -8.44 9.32 5.08
CA PHE A 142 -9.20 10.35 5.78
C PHE A 142 -10.56 9.86 6.33
N ASP A 143 -11.14 8.84 5.72
CA ASP A 143 -12.39 8.21 6.16
C ASP A 143 -12.27 7.53 7.52
N ILE A 144 -11.09 7.04 7.88
CA ILE A 144 -10.84 6.36 9.16
C ILE A 144 -11.03 7.27 10.37
N PRO A 145 -10.27 8.38 10.53
CA PRO A 145 -10.45 9.29 11.66
C PRO A 145 -11.84 9.91 11.65
N GLN A 146 -12.37 10.32 10.49
CA GLN A 146 -13.73 10.84 10.38
C GLN A 146 -14.79 9.87 10.91
N THR A 147 -14.67 8.59 10.56
CA THR A 147 -15.59 7.55 11.03
C THR A 147 -15.48 7.36 12.54
N LEU A 148 -14.27 7.18 13.07
CA LEU A 148 -14.04 6.91 14.49
C LEU A 148 -14.44 8.11 15.38
N ASP A 149 -14.07 9.32 14.96
CA ASP A 149 -14.45 10.55 15.66
C ASP A 149 -15.96 10.80 15.60
N GLY A 150 -16.58 10.55 14.43
CA GLY A 150 -18.02 10.64 14.25
C GLY A 150 -18.81 9.67 15.12
N LEU A 151 -18.24 8.49 15.41
CA LEU A 151 -18.79 7.51 16.35
C LEU A 151 -18.56 7.86 17.82
N LYS A 152 -17.69 8.85 18.10
CA LYS A 152 -17.31 9.30 19.45
C LYS A 152 -16.76 8.16 20.33
N VAL A 153 -15.96 7.28 19.73
CA VAL A 153 -15.30 6.18 20.48
C VAL A 153 -13.92 6.60 20.96
N ASN A 154 -13.42 5.94 22.01
CA ASN A 154 -12.05 6.17 22.48
C ASN A 154 -11.08 5.38 21.62
N TRP A 155 -10.35 6.08 20.74
CA TRP A 155 -9.38 5.45 19.86
C TRP A 155 -8.03 6.17 19.85
N THR A 156 -6.97 5.43 19.54
CA THR A 156 -5.61 5.97 19.38
C THR A 156 -5.00 5.39 18.11
N GLN A 157 -4.50 6.28 17.25
CA GLN A 157 -3.63 5.89 16.14
C GLN A 157 -2.25 5.53 16.68
N GLY A 158 -1.73 4.37 16.30
CA GLY A 158 -0.34 4.00 16.53
C GLY A 158 0.39 3.84 15.21
N ILE A 159 1.45 4.62 15.00
CA ILE A 159 2.32 4.49 13.83
C ILE A 159 3.27 3.32 14.08
N PHE A 160 2.92 2.14 13.57
CA PHE A 160 3.63 0.87 13.80
C PHE A 160 4.54 0.49 12.63
N TYR A 161 4.31 1.11 11.48
CA TYR A 161 5.08 0.95 10.26
C TYR A 161 5.00 2.21 9.43
N LYS A 162 5.89 2.35 8.45
CA LYS A 162 5.90 3.48 7.52
C LYS A 162 6.16 3.00 6.11
N THR A 163 5.61 3.72 5.15
CA THR A 163 6.00 3.55 3.75
C THR A 163 7.18 4.45 3.48
N VAL A 164 8.34 3.86 3.23
CA VAL A 164 9.59 4.58 2.99
C VAL A 164 10.03 4.41 1.54
N MET A 165 10.78 5.38 1.04
CA MET A 165 11.39 5.30 -0.28
C MET A 165 12.57 4.34 -0.22
N SER A 166 12.61 3.38 -1.14
CA SER A 166 13.71 2.43 -1.27
C SER A 166 14.99 3.14 -1.70
N ASP A 167 16.12 2.57 -1.29
CA ASP A 167 17.43 2.89 -1.86
C ASP A 167 17.55 2.21 -3.24
N LEU A 168 17.80 3.01 -4.27
CA LEU A 168 17.93 2.59 -5.67
C LEU A 168 19.32 2.94 -6.23
N THR A 169 20.30 3.22 -5.37
CA THR A 169 21.67 3.60 -5.77
C THR A 169 22.41 2.50 -6.56
N ASP A 170 21.92 1.25 -6.51
CA ASP A 170 22.40 0.14 -7.34
C ASP A 170 21.95 0.23 -8.80
N LEU A 171 20.95 1.07 -9.12
CA LEU A 171 20.60 1.41 -10.49
C LEU A 171 21.44 2.63 -10.92
N ALA A 172 22.42 2.41 -11.80
CA ALA A 172 23.26 3.50 -12.32
C ALA A 172 22.47 4.56 -13.09
N ASP A 173 21.43 4.14 -13.83
CA ASP A 173 20.53 5.00 -14.60
C ASP A 173 19.13 4.39 -14.69
N VAL A 174 18.08 5.22 -14.74
CA VAL A 174 16.66 4.82 -14.93
C VAL A 174 16.15 5.26 -16.31
N TYR A 175 16.81 4.80 -17.38
CA TYR A 175 16.35 5.03 -18.75
C TYR A 175 15.67 3.80 -19.34
N TYR A 176 14.35 3.75 -19.15
CA TYR A 176 13.45 2.78 -19.78
C TYR A 176 12.56 3.49 -20.81
N ASP A 177 11.99 2.75 -21.76
CA ASP A 177 10.99 3.32 -22.66
C ASP A 177 9.72 3.75 -21.91
N VAL A 178 9.39 3.06 -20.82
CA VAL A 178 8.27 3.34 -19.93
C VAL A 178 8.67 3.16 -18.46
N LEU A 179 8.30 4.10 -17.60
CA LEU A 179 8.31 3.96 -16.14
C LEU A 179 6.88 3.94 -15.61
N ALA A 180 6.49 2.90 -14.89
CA ALA A 180 5.13 2.72 -14.36
C ALA A 180 5.07 2.89 -12.84
N PHE A 181 4.29 3.87 -12.39
CA PHE A 181 4.14 4.28 -10.99
C PHE A 181 2.72 4.06 -10.46
N PHE A 182 2.63 3.72 -9.17
CA PHE A 182 1.36 3.33 -8.53
C PHE A 182 1.02 4.15 -7.28
N SER A 183 1.89 5.10 -6.92
CA SER A 183 1.65 5.99 -5.79
C SER A 183 2.43 7.29 -5.95
N PRO A 184 1.97 8.39 -5.33
CA PRO A 184 2.73 9.63 -5.24
C PRO A 184 4.14 9.43 -4.66
N THR A 185 4.28 8.60 -3.63
CA THR A 185 5.59 8.32 -3.00
C THR A 185 6.56 7.65 -3.98
N GLY A 186 6.06 6.87 -4.95
CA GLY A 186 6.88 6.32 -6.02
C GLY A 186 7.51 7.40 -6.91
N ILE A 187 6.76 8.46 -7.23
CA ILE A 187 7.29 9.63 -7.97
C ILE A 187 8.33 10.37 -7.13
N LYS A 188 8.05 10.63 -5.85
CA LYS A 188 9.04 11.26 -4.96
C LYS A 188 10.32 10.43 -4.84
N SER A 189 10.17 9.11 -4.81
CA SER A 189 11.31 8.18 -4.79
C SER A 189 12.16 8.26 -6.05
N LEU A 190 11.56 8.50 -7.23
CA LEU A 190 12.31 8.71 -8.47
C LEU A 190 13.26 9.89 -8.30
N PHE A 191 12.76 11.07 -7.94
CA PHE A 191 13.59 12.27 -7.81
C PHE A 191 14.53 12.25 -6.61
N LYS A 192 14.18 11.52 -5.54
CA LYS A 192 15.12 11.31 -4.42
C LYS A 192 16.33 10.48 -4.85
N ASN A 193 16.12 9.40 -5.60
CA ASN A 193 17.18 8.48 -6.01
C ASN A 193 17.91 8.96 -7.27
N PHE A 194 17.23 9.72 -8.13
CA PHE A 194 17.73 10.25 -9.40
C PHE A 194 17.43 11.75 -9.46
N PRO A 195 18.16 12.60 -8.70
CA PRO A 195 17.88 14.04 -8.61
C PRO A 195 17.92 14.76 -9.95
N ASP A 196 18.76 14.28 -10.87
CA ASP A 196 18.95 14.84 -12.21
C ASP A 196 18.08 14.14 -13.26
N PHE A 197 17.07 13.37 -12.86
CA PHE A 197 16.21 12.64 -13.80
C PHE A 197 15.53 13.60 -14.79
N GLN A 198 15.74 13.32 -16.09
CA GLN A 198 15.07 14.01 -17.18
C GLN A 198 14.21 13.02 -17.96
N GLN A 199 12.94 13.36 -18.13
CA GLN A 199 11.99 12.47 -18.78
C GLN A 199 12.35 12.17 -20.24
N ASN A 200 12.78 13.16 -21.03
CA ASN A 200 13.16 12.98 -22.44
C ASN A 200 12.12 12.16 -23.24
N GLU A 201 12.54 11.02 -23.82
CA GLU A 201 11.67 10.09 -24.54
C GLU A 201 11.01 9.02 -23.65
N THR A 202 11.39 8.95 -22.37
CA THR A 202 10.80 8.02 -21.40
C THR A 202 9.34 8.39 -21.16
N ARG A 203 8.48 7.38 -21.25
CA ARG A 203 7.04 7.54 -21.07
C ARG A 203 6.68 7.28 -19.62
N ILE A 204 5.92 8.18 -19.02
CA ILE A 204 5.48 8.02 -17.63
C ILE A 204 4.07 7.43 -17.61
N ALA A 205 3.96 6.24 -17.03
CA ALA A 205 2.70 5.58 -16.75
C ALA A 205 2.35 5.76 -15.27
N VAL A 206 1.13 6.21 -14.97
CA VAL A 206 0.68 6.42 -13.58
C VAL A 206 -0.65 5.72 -13.31
N PHE A 207 -0.78 5.18 -12.10
CA PHE A 207 -2.02 4.62 -11.59
C PHE A 207 -2.65 5.56 -10.55
N GLY A 208 -3.83 6.10 -10.84
CA GLY A 208 -4.62 6.97 -9.97
C GLY A 208 -4.33 8.46 -10.14
N SER A 209 -5.35 9.28 -9.90
CA SER A 209 -5.30 10.75 -10.05
C SER A 209 -4.32 11.42 -9.07
N THR A 210 -4.11 10.83 -7.89
CA THR A 210 -3.14 11.33 -6.92
C THR A 210 -1.70 11.15 -7.42
N THR A 211 -1.38 9.99 -8.01
CA THR A 211 -0.08 9.73 -8.63
C THR A 211 0.14 10.63 -9.84
N GLN A 212 -0.91 10.83 -10.66
CA GLN A 212 -0.87 11.76 -11.79
C GLN A 212 -0.54 13.18 -11.34
N LYS A 213 -1.24 13.69 -10.32
CA LYS A 213 -0.99 15.01 -9.76
C LYS A 213 0.47 15.16 -9.31
N GLU A 214 0.97 14.20 -8.54
CA GLU A 214 2.35 14.23 -8.05
C GLU A 214 3.38 14.23 -9.20
N ALA A 215 3.14 13.46 -10.26
CA ALA A 215 3.99 13.45 -11.45
C ALA A 215 4.02 14.83 -12.14
N VAL A 216 2.85 15.45 -12.33
CA VAL A 216 2.72 16.78 -12.94
C VAL A 216 3.36 17.86 -12.06
N ASP A 217 3.17 17.79 -10.74
CA ASP A 217 3.77 18.72 -9.78
C ASP A 217 5.31 18.65 -9.80
N HIS A 218 5.89 17.52 -10.20
CA HIS A 218 7.32 17.33 -10.44
C HIS A 218 7.76 17.61 -11.91
N GLY A 219 6.89 18.20 -12.72
CA GLY A 219 7.19 18.57 -14.11
C GLY A 219 7.21 17.40 -15.09
N LEU A 220 6.71 16.22 -14.71
CA LEU A 220 6.60 15.08 -15.63
C LEU A 220 5.34 15.18 -16.49
N ARG A 221 5.50 14.87 -17.78
CA ARG A 221 4.40 14.57 -18.70
C ARG A 221 3.92 13.15 -18.44
N VAL A 222 2.64 12.99 -18.15
CA VAL A 222 2.01 11.67 -18.03
C VAL A 222 1.57 11.19 -19.41
N ASP A 223 2.16 10.10 -19.90
CA ASP A 223 1.91 9.54 -21.23
C ASP A 223 0.87 8.41 -21.20
N ILE A 224 0.78 7.69 -20.07
CA ILE A 224 -0.11 6.53 -19.90
C ILE A 224 -0.84 6.68 -18.57
N MET A 225 -2.17 6.70 -18.60
CA MET A 225 -3.01 6.85 -17.42
C MET A 225 -3.83 5.59 -17.17
N ALA A 226 -3.81 5.12 -15.92
CA ALA A 226 -4.71 4.09 -15.42
C ALA A 226 -5.25 4.50 -14.04
N PRO A 227 -6.41 3.99 -13.59
CA PRO A 227 -7.44 3.39 -14.43
C PRO A 227 -8.07 4.44 -15.35
N SER A 228 -8.65 3.97 -16.46
CA SER A 228 -9.55 4.73 -17.34
C SER A 228 -10.69 3.82 -17.81
N PRO A 229 -11.81 4.34 -18.37
CA PRO A 229 -12.91 3.51 -18.83
C PRO A 229 -12.49 2.39 -19.81
N GLU A 230 -11.48 2.66 -20.64
CA GLU A 230 -10.99 1.73 -21.65
C GLU A 230 -9.80 0.88 -21.17
N ALA A 231 -9.21 1.23 -20.02
CA ALA A 231 -8.08 0.54 -19.41
C ALA A 231 -8.20 0.61 -17.87
N PRO A 232 -9.02 -0.26 -17.25
CA PRO A 232 -9.24 -0.25 -15.80
C PRO A 232 -8.01 -0.71 -14.98
N SER A 233 -6.99 -1.26 -15.63
CA SER A 233 -5.74 -1.67 -14.98
C SER A 233 -4.51 -1.06 -15.67
N MET A 234 -3.39 -0.99 -14.94
CA MET A 234 -2.11 -0.58 -15.52
C MET A 234 -1.67 -1.51 -16.66
N THR A 235 -1.86 -2.81 -16.51
CA THR A 235 -1.47 -3.79 -17.54
C THR A 235 -2.25 -3.59 -18.84
N MET A 236 -3.55 -3.32 -18.77
CA MET A 236 -4.36 -2.99 -19.94
C MET A 236 -3.95 -1.65 -20.57
N ALA A 237 -3.63 -0.64 -19.76
CA ALA A 237 -3.18 0.65 -20.25
C ALA A 237 -1.85 0.53 -21.00
N LEU A 238 -0.90 -0.23 -20.44
CA LEU A 238 0.37 -0.56 -21.08
C LEU A 238 0.14 -1.34 -22.38
N GLU A 239 -0.68 -2.40 -22.36
CA GLU A 239 -0.97 -3.20 -23.56
C GLU A 239 -1.49 -2.34 -24.71
N LYS A 240 -2.51 -1.52 -24.42
CA LYS A 240 -3.13 -0.64 -25.40
C LYS A 240 -2.13 0.36 -25.97
N TYR A 241 -1.29 0.93 -25.11
CA TYR A 241 -0.27 1.89 -25.52
C TYR A 241 0.81 1.23 -26.40
N ILE A 242 1.32 0.06 -26.00
CA ILE A 242 2.33 -0.70 -26.74
C ILE A 242 1.77 -1.14 -28.09
N ALA A 243 0.55 -1.69 -28.11
CA ALA A 243 -0.11 -2.15 -29.34
C ALA A 243 -0.27 -1.03 -30.37
N LYS A 244 -0.60 0.19 -29.92
CA LYS A 244 -0.67 1.37 -30.80
C LYS A 244 0.72 1.79 -31.27
N THR A 245 1.61 2.07 -30.32
CA THR A 245 2.94 2.66 -30.60
C THR A 245 3.84 1.75 -31.43
N ASN A 246 3.74 0.43 -31.25
CA ASN A 246 4.57 -0.54 -31.95
C ASN A 246 3.98 -1.01 -33.29
N LYS A 247 2.67 -0.77 -33.56
CA LYS A 247 2.04 -1.01 -34.87
C LYS A 247 2.17 0.17 -35.81
N ASP A 248 2.09 1.39 -35.29
CA ASP A 248 2.11 2.63 -36.09
C ASP A 248 3.53 2.98 -36.61
N LYS A 249 4.51 2.05 -36.52
CA LYS A 249 5.87 2.15 -37.05
C LYS A 249 6.46 0.81 -37.49
#